data_AF-A0AAV9S388-F1
#
_entry.id   AF-A0AAV9S388-F1
#
_cell.length_a   1.000
_cell.length_b   1.000
_cell.length_c   1.000
_cell.angle_alpha   90.00
_cell.angle_beta   90.00
_cell.angle_gamma   90.00
#
_symmetry.space_group_name_H-M   'P 1'
#
loop_
_entity.id
_entity.type
_entity.pdbx_description
1 polymer ?
#
loop_
_entity_poly.entity_id
_entity_poly.type
_entity_poly.pdbx_seq_one_letter_code
_entity_poly.pdbx_strand_id
1 'polypeptide(L)'
;MGDIDPEQEESLDSDGRRPKRGANRPKENERNGCCDFYEKISKWMLPEDTREVYLEKANCRPPPIFIILISIAELAVFIYYAVWKPHKQWVTLDESLYKSPLTYDPKKREEAWRFFSYMFVHAGVEHIVGNLIMQLLLGIPLELVHKGFEVGMVYMAGVLAGSLASSIFDPLSALVGASGGVYALMGGYFMNAVVTVTVRDGASALISVIIPLPNLD
;
A
#
# COMPACT_ATOMS: atom_id res chain seq x y z
N MET A 1 11.50 -3.90 59.06
CA MET A 1 12.00 -4.54 57.83
C MET A 1 10.93 -4.42 56.77
N GLY A 2 11.20 -3.67 55.69
CA GLY A 2 10.31 -3.54 54.54
C GLY A 2 10.20 -2.10 54.08
N ASP A 3 11.20 -1.66 53.30
CA ASP A 3 11.35 -0.34 52.69
C ASP A 3 10.30 -0.05 51.60
N ILE A 4 9.87 1.21 51.48
CA ILE A 4 9.43 1.80 50.20
C ILE A 4 9.95 3.25 50.16
N ASP A 5 10.91 3.47 49.26
CA ASP A 5 11.55 4.76 48.92
C ASP A 5 10.61 5.65 48.05
N PRO A 6 10.90 6.96 47.96
CA PRO A 6 10.00 8.02 47.51
C PRO A 6 10.18 8.35 46.03
N GLU A 7 9.10 8.60 45.29
CA GLU A 7 9.15 9.46 44.10
C GLU A 7 7.73 9.78 43.61
N GLN A 8 7.37 11.06 43.72
CA GLN A 8 6.57 11.86 42.78
C GLN A 8 5.93 13.02 43.56
N GLU A 9 6.78 13.96 43.92
CA GLU A 9 6.36 15.31 44.28
C GLU A 9 5.84 15.99 43.00
N GLU A 10 4.53 15.87 42.76
CA GLU A 10 3.85 16.60 41.69
C GLU A 10 3.68 18.05 42.16
N SER A 11 4.56 18.94 41.69
CA SER A 11 4.61 20.35 42.09
C SER A 11 3.29 21.07 41.75
N LEU A 12 2.57 21.49 42.78
CA LEU A 12 1.39 22.35 42.70
C LEU A 12 1.78 23.75 42.20
N ASP A 13 0.99 24.32 41.29
CA ASP A 13 1.15 25.72 40.88
C ASP A 13 0.79 26.68 42.04
N SER A 14 1.39 27.86 42.01
CA SER A 14 1.31 29.00 42.95
C SER A 14 -0.10 29.48 43.33
N ASP A 15 -1.15 29.04 42.63
CA ASP A 15 -2.57 29.34 42.90
C ASP A 15 -3.37 28.13 43.46
N GLY A 16 -2.71 27.03 43.85
CA GLY A 16 -3.32 25.93 44.59
C GLY A 16 -4.42 25.14 43.83
N ARG A 17 -4.46 25.20 42.50
CA ARG A 17 -5.43 24.47 41.67
C ARG A 17 -4.80 23.30 40.91
N ARG A 18 -5.45 22.13 40.96
CA ARG A 18 -5.12 20.99 40.09
C ARG A 18 -5.37 21.36 38.61
N PRO A 19 -4.44 21.04 37.69
CA PRO A 19 -4.65 21.31 36.28
C PRO A 19 -5.85 20.49 35.77
N LYS A 20 -6.83 21.17 35.19
CA LYS A 20 -7.94 20.49 34.51
C LYS A 20 -7.37 19.75 33.30
N ARG A 21 -7.63 18.44 33.20
CA ARG A 21 -7.48 17.63 31.97
C ARG A 21 -8.44 18.16 30.90
N GLY A 22 -8.09 19.30 30.32
CA GLY A 22 -8.65 19.79 29.08
C GLY A 22 -7.73 19.31 27.96
N ALA A 23 -8.26 18.46 27.10
CA ALA A 23 -7.60 18.05 25.87
C ALA A 23 -7.02 19.30 25.17
N ASN A 24 -5.69 19.33 25.03
CA ASN A 24 -5.01 20.26 24.15
C ASN A 24 -5.52 20.01 22.73
N ARG A 25 -6.56 20.74 22.32
CA ARG A 25 -6.92 20.86 20.91
C ARG A 25 -5.74 21.53 20.21
N PRO A 26 -5.04 20.87 19.28
CA PRO A 26 -3.98 21.53 18.53
C PRO A 26 -4.58 22.68 17.73
N LYS A 27 -3.86 23.81 17.71
CA LYS A 27 -4.26 25.04 17.01
C LYS A 27 -4.59 24.74 15.55
N GLU A 28 -5.75 25.22 15.12
CA GLU A 28 -6.40 24.96 13.83
C GLU A 28 -5.61 25.42 12.58
N ASN A 29 -4.41 26.03 12.74
CA ASN A 29 -3.72 26.77 11.68
C ASN A 29 -2.42 26.12 11.15
N GLU A 30 -2.16 24.85 11.49
CA GLU A 30 -1.09 24.03 10.88
C GLU A 30 -1.63 22.70 10.34
N ARG A 31 -2.81 22.71 9.70
CA ARG A 31 -3.30 21.57 8.92
C ARG A 31 -2.41 21.38 7.70
N ASN A 32 -1.29 20.68 7.89
CA ASN A 32 -0.44 20.20 6.80
C ASN A 32 -1.31 19.40 5.82
N GLY A 33 -1.17 19.63 4.50
CA GLY A 33 -1.97 18.95 3.46
C GLY A 33 -1.94 17.41 3.51
N CYS A 34 -1.00 16.84 4.26
CA CYS A 34 -0.98 15.42 4.62
C CYS A 34 -2.22 15.02 5.44
N CYS A 35 -2.51 15.68 6.58
CA CYS A 35 -3.68 15.29 7.38
C CYS A 35 -5.01 15.57 6.64
N ASP A 36 -5.03 16.55 5.72
CA ASP A 36 -6.19 16.80 4.84
C ASP A 36 -6.42 15.65 3.84
N PHE A 37 -5.34 15.11 3.25
CA PHE A 37 -5.41 13.91 2.41
C PHE A 37 -5.89 12.68 3.19
N TYR A 38 -5.40 12.47 4.41
CA TYR A 38 -5.84 11.38 5.29
C TYR A 38 -7.32 11.53 5.69
N GLU A 39 -7.77 12.76 5.99
CA GLU A 39 -9.18 13.02 6.30
C GLU A 39 -10.06 12.73 5.08
N LYS A 40 -9.62 13.12 3.88
CA LYS A 40 -10.37 12.89 2.64
C LYS A 40 -10.42 11.42 2.23
N ILE A 41 -9.32 10.68 2.37
CA ILE A 41 -9.28 9.23 2.11
C ILE A 41 -10.09 8.46 3.15
N SER A 42 -9.94 8.79 4.44
CA SER A 42 -10.71 8.14 5.49
C SER A 42 -12.22 8.39 5.34
N LYS A 43 -12.61 9.52 4.73
CA LYS A 43 -13.99 9.79 4.36
C LYS A 43 -14.57 8.84 3.33
N TRP A 44 -13.75 8.48 2.35
CA TRP A 44 -14.14 7.58 1.28
C TRP A 44 -14.08 6.10 1.71
N MET A 45 -13.12 5.76 2.57
CA MET A 45 -12.76 4.38 2.88
C MET A 45 -13.47 3.82 4.12
N LEU A 46 -13.66 4.63 5.18
CA LEU A 46 -14.19 4.17 6.47
C LEU A 46 -15.62 4.66 6.73
N PRO A 47 -16.48 3.82 7.34
CA PRO A 47 -17.72 4.26 7.96
C PRO A 47 -17.44 5.23 9.14
N GLU A 48 -18.40 6.10 9.45
CA GLU A 48 -18.19 7.26 10.33
C GLU A 48 -17.76 6.87 11.77
N ASP A 49 -18.21 5.72 12.25
CA ASP A 49 -17.96 5.19 13.60
C ASP A 49 -16.51 4.75 13.83
N THR A 50 -15.81 4.30 12.79
CA THR A 50 -14.43 3.81 12.86
C THR A 50 -13.39 4.85 12.44
N ARG A 51 -13.85 5.96 11.83
CA ARG A 51 -12.98 7.02 11.30
C ARG A 51 -12.16 7.71 12.38
N GLU A 52 -12.76 8.03 13.52
CA GLU A 52 -12.05 8.75 14.59
C GLU A 52 -10.92 7.91 15.18
N VAL A 53 -11.17 6.62 15.41
CA VAL A 53 -10.15 5.65 15.87
C VAL A 53 -9.03 5.49 14.85
N TYR A 54 -9.37 5.47 13.55
CA TYR A 54 -8.37 5.42 12.49
C TYR A 54 -7.52 6.68 12.42
N LEU A 55 -8.13 7.87 12.49
CA LEU A 55 -7.44 9.16 12.42
C LEU A 55 -6.59 9.44 13.66
N GLU A 56 -7.00 8.99 14.84
CA GLU A 56 -6.22 9.11 16.07
C GLU A 56 -4.93 8.28 16.01
N LYS A 57 -4.99 7.10 15.37
CA LYS A 57 -3.84 6.19 15.21
C LYS A 57 -3.04 6.41 13.93
N ALA A 58 -3.63 7.04 12.92
CA ALA A 58 -2.95 7.42 11.69
C ALA A 58 -1.93 8.50 12.03
N ASN A 59 -0.71 8.06 12.34
CA ASN A 59 0.43 8.95 12.43
C ASN A 59 0.52 9.64 11.06
N CYS A 60 0.28 10.96 10.97
CA CYS A 60 0.22 11.73 9.72
C CYS A 60 1.55 11.76 8.92
N ARG A 61 2.44 10.78 9.12
CA ARG A 61 3.71 10.59 8.41
C ARG A 61 4.08 9.10 8.35
N PRO A 62 4.46 8.55 7.18
CA PRO A 62 4.43 9.15 5.84
C PRO A 62 3.13 8.82 5.06
N PRO A 63 2.66 9.71 4.17
CA PRO A 63 1.58 9.42 3.22
C PRO A 63 1.92 8.21 2.33
N PRO A 64 0.93 7.61 1.63
CA PRO A 64 1.15 6.44 0.79
C PRO A 64 1.93 6.86 -0.47
N ILE A 65 3.26 6.83 -0.35
CA ILE A 65 4.17 7.33 -1.37
C ILE A 65 4.52 6.19 -2.33
N PHE A 66 4.78 4.98 -1.83
CA PHE A 66 5.26 3.87 -2.64
C PHE A 66 4.25 3.48 -3.72
N ILE A 67 3.01 3.19 -3.31
CA ILE A 67 1.96 2.72 -4.24
C ILE A 67 1.61 3.79 -5.27
N ILE A 68 1.60 5.07 -4.88
CA ILE A 68 1.35 6.17 -5.81
C ILE A 68 2.52 6.32 -6.80
N LEU A 69 3.78 6.27 -6.32
CA LEU A 69 4.95 6.41 -7.18
C LEU A 69 5.05 5.28 -8.21
N ILE A 70 4.83 4.03 -7.81
CA ILE A 70 4.91 2.89 -8.73
C ILE A 70 3.78 2.94 -9.78
N SER A 71 2.57 3.33 -9.36
CA SER A 71 1.43 3.54 -10.27
C SER A 71 1.70 4.64 -11.30
N ILE A 72 2.32 5.75 -10.90
CA ILE A 72 2.73 6.82 -11.82
C ILE A 72 3.81 6.32 -12.79
N ALA A 73 4.78 5.54 -12.31
CA ALA A 73 5.84 4.99 -13.16
C ALA A 73 5.28 4.00 -14.21
N GLU A 74 4.37 3.11 -13.82
CA GLU A 74 3.66 2.21 -14.74
C GLU A 74 2.88 2.98 -15.81
N LEU A 75 2.12 4.00 -15.40
CA LEU A 75 1.35 4.83 -16.32
C LEU A 75 2.27 5.61 -17.28
N ALA A 76 3.37 6.16 -16.78
CA ALA A 76 4.34 6.88 -17.61
C ALA A 76 5.00 5.97 -18.66
N VAL A 77 5.41 4.76 -18.26
CA VAL A 77 5.97 3.77 -19.19
C VAL A 77 4.92 3.34 -20.21
N PHE A 78 3.67 3.12 -19.79
CA PHE A 78 2.59 2.78 -20.70
C PHE A 78 2.31 3.89 -21.71
N ILE A 79 2.21 5.16 -21.28
CA ILE A 79 2.03 6.31 -22.18
C ILE A 79 3.19 6.43 -23.16
N TYR A 80 4.44 6.23 -22.70
CA TYR A 80 5.60 6.24 -23.57
C TYR A 80 5.49 5.19 -24.68
N TYR A 81 5.15 3.94 -24.35
CA TYR A 81 4.92 2.91 -25.36
C TYR A 81 3.71 3.24 -26.25
N ALA A 82 2.62 3.74 -25.66
CA ALA A 82 1.37 4.09 -26.34
C ALA A 82 1.53 5.17 -27.43
N VAL A 83 2.41 6.15 -27.19
CA VAL A 83 2.56 7.33 -28.07
C VAL A 83 3.74 7.19 -29.04
N TRP A 84 4.86 6.57 -28.62
CA TRP A 84 6.09 6.54 -29.44
C TRP A 84 6.29 5.30 -30.30
N LYS A 85 5.46 4.26 -30.15
CA LYS A 85 5.56 3.05 -30.99
C LYS A 85 4.35 2.97 -31.91
N PRO A 86 4.52 2.55 -33.17
CA PRO A 86 3.39 2.37 -34.08
C PRO A 86 2.53 1.20 -33.58
N HIS A 87 1.23 1.39 -33.43
CA HIS A 87 0.30 0.35 -32.97
C HIS A 87 -0.68 0.03 -34.08
N LYS A 88 -0.93 -1.26 -34.29
CA LYS A 88 -1.98 -1.72 -35.21
C LYS A 88 -3.36 -1.69 -34.55
N GLN A 89 -3.43 -1.73 -33.21
CA GLN A 89 -4.67 -1.73 -32.43
C GLN A 89 -4.42 -1.17 -31.02
N TRP A 90 -5.37 -0.39 -30.48
CA TRP A 90 -5.29 0.23 -29.14
C TRP A 90 -5.56 -0.75 -27.99
N VAL A 91 -6.09 -1.93 -28.31
CA VAL A 91 -6.53 -2.93 -27.33
C VAL A 91 -5.43 -3.95 -27.00
N THR A 92 -4.52 -4.25 -27.94
CA THR A 92 -3.45 -5.26 -27.78
C THR A 92 -2.12 -4.78 -28.39
N LEU A 93 -1.13 -4.54 -27.54
CA LEU A 93 0.19 -3.95 -27.87
C LEU A 93 1.26 -5.01 -28.20
N ASP A 94 0.88 -6.16 -28.76
CA ASP A 94 1.70 -7.39 -28.74
C ASP A 94 3.15 -7.22 -29.28
N GLU A 95 3.32 -6.80 -30.53
CA GLU A 95 4.62 -6.95 -31.20
C GLU A 95 5.72 -6.01 -30.67
N SER A 96 5.35 -4.81 -30.21
CA SER A 96 6.30 -3.83 -29.67
C SER A 96 6.75 -4.14 -28.24
N LEU A 97 5.92 -4.85 -27.47
CA LEU A 97 6.18 -5.11 -26.05
C LEU A 97 7.11 -6.31 -25.84
N TYR A 98 7.05 -7.34 -26.68
CA TYR A 98 7.95 -8.48 -26.58
C TYR A 98 9.41 -8.12 -26.85
N LYS A 99 9.68 -7.02 -27.57
CA LYS A 99 11.04 -6.52 -27.82
C LYS A 99 11.53 -5.50 -26.78
N SER A 100 10.70 -5.16 -25.79
CA SER A 100 11.05 -4.17 -24.78
C SER A 100 12.20 -4.67 -23.89
N PRO A 101 13.15 -3.80 -23.51
CA PRO A 101 14.19 -4.13 -22.55
C PRO A 101 13.66 -4.42 -21.13
N LEU A 102 12.40 -4.04 -20.86
CA LEU A 102 11.79 -4.17 -19.52
C LEU A 102 10.96 -5.45 -19.36
N THR A 103 10.44 -6.02 -20.46
CA THR A 103 9.63 -7.24 -20.45
C THR A 103 10.45 -8.43 -19.95
N TYR A 104 9.84 -9.33 -19.18
CA TYR A 104 10.50 -10.58 -18.81
C TYR A 104 10.54 -11.50 -20.03
N ASP A 105 11.75 -11.85 -20.48
CA ASP A 105 11.98 -12.75 -21.60
C ASP A 105 12.71 -14.01 -21.08
N PRO A 106 12.10 -15.21 -21.18
CA PRO A 106 12.69 -16.43 -20.67
C PRO A 106 13.99 -16.84 -21.39
N LYS A 107 14.31 -16.23 -22.54
CA LYS A 107 15.57 -16.43 -23.26
C LYS A 107 16.72 -15.58 -22.72
N LYS A 108 16.44 -14.61 -21.84
CA LYS A 108 17.39 -13.63 -21.31
C LYS A 108 17.42 -13.62 -19.78
N ARG A 109 17.46 -14.81 -19.15
CA ARG A 109 17.40 -14.96 -17.69
C ARG A 109 18.63 -14.40 -16.98
N GLU A 110 19.75 -14.25 -17.70
CA GLU A 110 20.96 -13.56 -17.26
C GLU A 110 20.72 -12.06 -16.99
N GLU A 111 19.70 -11.46 -17.60
CA GLU A 111 19.32 -10.07 -17.42
C GLU A 111 18.42 -9.92 -16.17
N ALA A 112 19.02 -10.03 -14.98
CA ALA A 112 18.32 -10.13 -13.69
C ALA A 112 17.29 -9.01 -13.41
N TRP A 113 17.47 -7.81 -13.97
CA TRP A 113 16.51 -6.71 -13.81
C TRP A 113 15.13 -7.04 -14.40
N ARG A 114 15.07 -7.92 -15.41
CA ARG A 114 13.82 -8.34 -16.08
C ARG A 114 12.85 -9.05 -15.14
N PHE A 115 13.35 -9.64 -14.06
CA PHE A 115 12.51 -10.25 -13.03
C PHE A 115 11.70 -9.23 -12.24
N PHE A 116 12.05 -7.94 -12.32
CA PHE A 116 11.33 -6.84 -11.67
C PHE A 116 10.73 -5.88 -12.69
N SER A 117 11.49 -5.48 -13.71
CA SER A 117 11.09 -4.42 -14.64
C SER A 117 9.84 -4.73 -15.47
N TYR A 118 9.44 -6.00 -15.55
CA TYR A 118 8.26 -6.41 -16.29
C TYR A 118 6.97 -5.80 -15.73
N MET A 119 6.96 -5.41 -14.45
CA MET A 119 5.80 -4.77 -13.80
C MET A 119 5.40 -3.45 -14.47
N PHE A 120 6.34 -2.75 -15.10
CA PHE A 120 6.07 -1.46 -15.75
C PHE A 120 5.43 -1.59 -17.14
N VAL A 121 5.52 -2.77 -17.75
CA VAL A 121 5.04 -3.00 -19.11
C VAL A 121 3.65 -3.63 -19.05
N HIS A 122 2.70 -3.16 -19.86
CA HIS A 122 1.33 -3.69 -19.87
C HIS A 122 0.85 -3.93 -21.29
N ALA A 123 0.20 -5.08 -21.51
CA ALA A 123 -0.23 -5.57 -22.82
C ALA A 123 -1.32 -4.72 -23.52
N GLY A 124 -2.05 -3.88 -22.77
CA GLY A 124 -3.15 -3.09 -23.30
C GLY A 124 -3.78 -2.19 -22.24
N VAL A 125 -4.73 -1.35 -22.68
CA VAL A 125 -5.40 -0.36 -21.81
C VAL A 125 -6.17 -1.03 -20.68
N GLU A 126 -6.96 -2.07 -20.97
CA GLU A 126 -7.71 -2.81 -19.96
C GLU A 126 -6.79 -3.44 -18.91
N HIS A 127 -5.64 -3.95 -19.35
CA HIS A 127 -4.67 -4.59 -18.48
C HIS A 127 -4.04 -3.58 -17.49
N ILE A 128 -3.60 -2.40 -17.95
CA ILE A 128 -3.06 -1.38 -17.04
C ILE A 128 -4.14 -0.78 -16.15
N VAL A 129 -5.33 -0.48 -16.69
CA VAL A 129 -6.43 0.10 -15.91
C VAL A 129 -6.85 -0.84 -14.78
N GLY A 130 -6.99 -2.14 -15.06
CA GLY A 130 -7.30 -3.15 -14.06
C GLY A 130 -6.24 -3.24 -12.96
N ASN A 131 -4.94 -3.25 -13.33
CA ASN A 131 -3.86 -3.28 -12.35
C ASN A 131 -3.83 -2.01 -11.50
N LEU A 132 -3.92 -0.82 -12.10
CA LEU A 132 -3.90 0.45 -11.38
C LEU A 132 -5.08 0.58 -10.40
N ILE A 133 -6.29 0.19 -10.81
CA ILE A 133 -7.46 0.22 -9.92
C ILE A 133 -7.23 -0.68 -8.72
N MET A 134 -6.86 -1.95 -8.94
CA MET A 134 -6.64 -2.90 -7.84
C MET A 134 -5.45 -2.51 -6.97
N GLN A 135 -4.37 -2.03 -7.57
CA GLN A 135 -3.16 -1.58 -6.89
C GLN A 135 -3.41 -0.37 -6.00
N LEU A 136 -4.15 0.63 -6.48
CA LEU A 136 -4.49 1.80 -5.68
C LEU A 136 -5.51 1.44 -4.59
N LEU A 137 -6.52 0.64 -4.92
CA LEU A 137 -7.58 0.23 -3.98
C LEU A 137 -7.04 -0.61 -2.82
N LEU A 138 -6.12 -1.54 -3.09
CA LEU A 138 -5.52 -2.41 -2.07
C LEU A 138 -4.26 -1.79 -1.45
N GLY A 139 -3.41 -1.17 -2.26
CA GLY A 139 -2.12 -0.70 -1.82
C GLY A 139 -2.19 0.52 -0.90
N ILE A 140 -3.06 1.50 -1.20
CA ILE A 140 -3.16 2.73 -0.40
C ILE A 140 -3.58 2.43 1.05
N PRO A 141 -4.69 1.70 1.33
CA PRO A 141 -5.04 1.39 2.71
C PRO A 141 -3.96 0.58 3.43
N LEU A 142 -3.34 -0.38 2.74
CA LEU A 142 -2.30 -1.21 3.33
C LEU A 142 -1.07 -0.36 3.70
N GLU A 143 -0.67 0.57 2.83
CA GLU A 143 0.47 1.46 3.06
C GLU A 143 0.21 2.47 4.19
N LEU A 144 -1.04 2.92 4.35
CA LEU A 144 -1.43 3.80 5.45
C LEU A 144 -1.31 3.11 6.82
N VAL A 145 -1.43 1.78 6.87
CA VAL A 145 -1.46 1.01 8.12
C VAL A 145 -0.10 0.39 8.44
N HIS A 146 0.55 -0.19 7.43
CA HIS A 146 1.81 -0.94 7.57
C HIS A 146 3.04 -0.12 7.14
N LYS A 147 2.87 1.15 6.73
CA LYS A 147 3.93 2.03 6.20
C LYS A 147 4.45 1.56 4.83
N GLY A 148 4.97 2.50 4.05
CA GLY A 148 5.39 2.26 2.66
C GLY A 148 6.48 1.22 2.45
N PHE A 149 7.41 1.07 3.40
CA PHE A 149 8.51 0.12 3.24
C PHE A 149 8.04 -1.34 3.32
N GLU A 150 7.18 -1.67 4.29
CA GLU A 150 6.68 -3.04 4.48
C GLU A 150 5.81 -3.47 3.30
N VAL A 151 4.90 -2.59 2.87
CA VAL A 151 4.07 -2.80 1.68
C VAL A 151 4.91 -2.90 0.42
N GLY A 152 5.94 -2.05 0.30
CA GLY A 152 6.87 -2.09 -0.82
C GLY A 152 7.62 -3.41 -0.93
N MET A 153 8.11 -3.96 0.18
CA MET A 153 8.76 -5.27 0.18
C MET A 153 7.81 -6.40 -0.24
N VAL A 154 6.57 -6.40 0.27
CA VAL A 154 5.56 -7.41 -0.09
C VAL A 154 5.22 -7.31 -1.59
N TYR A 155 5.01 -6.10 -2.09
CA TYR A 155 4.74 -5.87 -3.50
C TYR A 155 5.89 -6.36 -4.38
N MET A 156 7.13 -5.97 -4.07
CA MET A 156 8.32 -6.35 -4.84
C MET A 156 8.58 -7.87 -4.76
N ALA A 157 8.32 -8.50 -3.61
CA ALA A 157 8.39 -9.96 -3.47
C ALA A 157 7.34 -10.66 -4.35
N GLY A 158 6.13 -10.10 -4.44
CA GLY A 158 5.09 -10.57 -5.36
C GLY A 158 5.50 -10.50 -6.82
N VAL A 159 6.07 -9.36 -7.23
CA VAL A 159 6.60 -9.17 -8.59
C VAL A 159 7.68 -10.21 -8.89
N LEU A 160 8.65 -10.39 -7.99
CA LEU A 160 9.71 -11.39 -8.15
C LEU A 160 9.16 -12.82 -8.18
N ALA A 161 8.24 -13.15 -7.27
CA ALA A 161 7.60 -14.46 -7.22
C ALA A 161 6.81 -14.75 -8.51
N GLY A 162 6.13 -13.74 -9.07
CA GLY A 162 5.41 -13.85 -10.34
C GLY A 162 6.33 -14.17 -11.52
N SER A 163 7.46 -13.48 -11.64
CA SER A 163 8.43 -13.77 -12.71
C SER A 163 9.14 -15.12 -12.52
N LEU A 164 9.47 -15.50 -11.28
CA LEU A 164 10.01 -16.83 -10.98
C LEU A 164 9.01 -17.94 -11.27
N ALA A 165 7.75 -17.79 -10.85
CA ALA A 165 6.69 -18.76 -11.13
C ALA A 165 6.48 -18.90 -12.63
N SER A 166 6.38 -17.79 -13.37
CA SER A 166 6.32 -17.82 -14.84
C SER A 166 7.55 -18.52 -15.43
N SER A 167 8.76 -18.28 -14.91
CA SER A 167 9.98 -18.93 -15.40
C SER A 167 10.00 -20.46 -15.28
N ILE A 168 9.27 -21.00 -14.29
CA ILE A 168 9.20 -22.43 -13.98
C ILE A 168 8.01 -23.07 -14.69
N PHE A 169 6.83 -22.48 -14.58
CA PHE A 169 5.57 -23.08 -15.03
C PHE A 169 5.21 -22.72 -16.48
N ASP A 170 5.72 -21.60 -16.99
CA ASP A 170 5.54 -21.19 -18.39
C ASP A 170 6.87 -20.68 -18.99
N PRO A 171 7.84 -21.59 -19.23
CA PRO A 171 9.21 -21.22 -19.55
C PRO A 171 9.40 -20.65 -20.96
N LEU A 172 8.35 -20.59 -21.78
CA LEU A 172 8.42 -20.11 -23.17
C LEU A 172 7.73 -18.76 -23.37
N SER A 173 6.87 -18.35 -22.43
CA SER A 173 6.13 -17.10 -22.52
C SER A 173 6.89 -15.95 -21.87
N ALA A 174 6.83 -14.80 -22.53
CA ALA A 174 7.25 -13.55 -21.92
C ALA A 174 6.16 -13.04 -20.96
N LEU A 175 6.58 -12.35 -19.90
CA LEU A 175 5.68 -11.85 -18.85
C LEU A 175 5.72 -10.32 -18.81
N VAL A 176 4.54 -9.72 -18.63
CA VAL A 176 4.33 -8.27 -18.49
C VAL A 176 3.22 -8.03 -17.46
N GLY A 177 3.28 -6.89 -16.77
CA GLY A 177 2.22 -6.39 -15.91
C GLY A 177 2.55 -6.43 -14.43
N ALA A 178 1.96 -5.49 -13.69
CA ALA A 178 2.14 -5.33 -12.24
C ALA A 178 1.40 -6.39 -11.37
N SER A 179 0.68 -7.32 -12.01
CA SER A 179 -0.27 -8.23 -11.35
C SER A 179 0.37 -9.12 -10.27
N GLY A 180 1.65 -9.50 -10.40
CA GLY A 180 2.37 -10.22 -9.35
C GLY A 180 2.44 -9.44 -8.03
N GLY A 181 2.65 -8.12 -8.10
CA GLY A 181 2.61 -7.23 -6.94
C GLY A 181 1.19 -7.06 -6.40
N VAL A 182 0.19 -6.90 -7.28
CA VAL A 182 -1.23 -6.80 -6.90
C VAL A 182 -1.71 -8.06 -6.16
N TYR A 183 -1.34 -9.25 -6.63
CA TYR A 183 -1.69 -10.51 -5.96
C TYR A 183 -1.00 -10.65 -4.60
N ALA A 184 0.23 -10.14 -4.45
CA ALA A 184 0.87 -10.09 -3.14
C ALA A 184 0.16 -9.14 -2.17
N LEU A 185 -0.33 -7.99 -2.64
CA LEU A 185 -1.17 -7.11 -1.82
C LEU A 185 -2.47 -7.82 -1.40
N MET A 186 -3.15 -8.50 -2.33
CA MET A 186 -4.33 -9.34 -1.99
C MET A 186 -4.00 -10.40 -0.94
N GLY A 187 -2.83 -11.04 -1.05
CA GLY A 187 -2.32 -11.98 -0.04
C GLY A 187 -2.10 -11.33 1.33
N GLY A 188 -1.62 -10.08 1.37
CA GLY A 188 -1.51 -9.30 2.60
C GLY A 188 -2.86 -9.08 3.30
N TYR A 189 -3.90 -8.74 2.53
CA TYR A 189 -5.27 -8.65 3.04
C TYR A 189 -5.80 -9.99 3.54
N PHE A 190 -5.52 -11.08 2.82
CA PHE A 190 -5.89 -12.42 3.26
C PHE A 190 -5.21 -12.77 4.59
N MET A 191 -3.92 -12.47 4.75
CA MET A 191 -3.22 -12.74 6.00
C MET A 191 -3.78 -11.90 7.15
N ASN A 192 -4.07 -10.61 6.91
CA ASN A 192 -4.72 -9.76 7.90
C ASN A 192 -6.11 -10.31 8.29
N ALA A 193 -6.86 -10.85 7.33
CA ALA A 193 -8.13 -11.52 7.58
C ALA A 193 -7.98 -12.74 8.49
N VAL A 194 -7.04 -13.62 8.16
CA VAL A 194 -6.78 -14.86 8.92
C VAL A 194 -6.39 -14.50 10.35
N VAL A 195 -5.42 -13.61 10.55
CA VAL A 195 -4.97 -13.20 11.88
C VAL A 195 -6.13 -12.60 12.67
N THR A 196 -6.90 -11.70 12.08
CA THR A 196 -8.03 -11.06 12.78
C THR A 196 -9.10 -12.05 13.19
N VAL A 197 -9.51 -12.97 12.29
CA VAL A 197 -10.54 -13.98 12.60
C VAL A 197 -10.05 -14.96 13.67
N THR A 198 -8.75 -15.26 13.70
CA THR A 198 -8.19 -16.10 14.77
C THR A 198 -8.09 -15.40 16.13
N VAL A 199 -8.00 -14.07 16.15
CA VAL A 199 -7.80 -13.27 17.37
C VAL A 199 -9.10 -12.67 17.91
N ARG A 200 -10.11 -12.42 17.06
CA ARG A 200 -11.40 -11.80 17.42
C ARG A 200 -12.58 -12.64 16.95
N ASP A 201 -13.51 -12.92 17.86
CA ASP A 201 -14.79 -13.59 17.55
C ASP A 201 -15.73 -12.65 16.76
N GLY A 202 -16.20 -13.09 15.59
CA GLY A 202 -17.42 -12.57 14.93
C GLY A 202 -17.26 -11.44 13.90
N ALA A 203 -18.39 -10.79 13.58
CA ALA A 203 -18.58 -9.85 12.44
C ALA A 203 -17.64 -8.62 12.44
N SER A 204 -17.09 -8.25 13.60
CA SER A 204 -16.08 -7.20 13.74
C SER A 204 -14.75 -7.52 13.03
N ALA A 205 -14.48 -8.82 12.81
CA ALA A 205 -13.30 -9.27 12.07
C ALA A 205 -13.39 -8.89 10.58
N LEU A 206 -14.58 -8.97 9.97
CA LEU A 206 -14.78 -8.66 8.54
C LEU A 206 -14.52 -7.19 8.20
N ILE A 207 -14.89 -6.27 9.08
CA ILE A 207 -14.63 -4.83 8.92
C ILE A 207 -13.12 -4.56 8.97
N SER A 208 -12.39 -5.26 9.83
CA SER A 208 -10.93 -5.13 10.00
C SER A 208 -10.15 -5.77 8.85
N VAL A 209 -10.76 -6.69 8.08
CA VAL A 209 -10.20 -7.23 6.84
C VAL A 209 -10.19 -6.18 5.75
N ILE A 210 -11.32 -5.50 5.56
CA ILE A 210 -11.49 -4.47 4.53
C ILE A 210 -10.70 -3.22 4.90
N ILE A 211 -10.62 -2.93 6.19
CA ILE A 211 -9.93 -1.78 6.75
C ILE A 211 -8.91 -2.31 7.76
N PRO A 212 -7.65 -2.55 7.35
CA PRO A 212 -6.61 -2.94 8.29
C PRO A 212 -6.52 -1.85 9.36
N LEU A 213 -6.95 -2.13 10.59
CA LEU A 213 -6.83 -1.20 11.69
C LEU A 213 -5.51 -1.52 12.42
N PRO A 214 -4.67 -0.53 12.73
CA PRO A 214 -3.48 -0.77 13.53
C PRO A 214 -3.87 -1.37 14.90
N ASN A 215 -3.17 -2.44 15.30
CA ASN A 215 -3.42 -3.22 16.52
C ASN A 215 -3.70 -2.32 17.73
N LEU A 216 -4.74 -2.69 18.49
CA LEU A 216 -5.13 -2.07 19.76
C LEU A 216 -4.43 -2.84 20.87
N ASP A 217 -3.15 -2.55 21.08
CA ASP A 217 -2.41 -2.96 22.28
C ASP A 217 -2.04 -1.72 23.09
#